data_AF-A0A3N5X5I0-F1
#
_entry.id   AF-A0A3N5X5I0-F1
#
_cell.length_a   1.000
_cell.length_b   1.000
_cell.length_c   1.000
_cell.angle_alpha   90.00
_cell.angle_beta   90.00
_cell.angle_gamma   90.00
#
_symmetry.space_group_name_H-M   'P 1'
#
loop_
_entity.id
_entity.type
_entity.pdbx_description
1 polymer ?
#
loop_
_entity_poly.entity_id
_entity_poly.type
_entity_poly.pdbx_seq_one_letter_code
_entity_poly.pdbx_strand_id
1 'polypeptide(L)'
;MYLIEKGRQWVEARTSEVAGELGMSDVQGRWLGDSEPPVYRVRFGSSEQNLVFSPAWLVYCSYEMSQPLRGLIMMEIRDKLEALRRGLN
;
A
#
# COMPACT_ATOMS: atom_id res chain seq x y z
N MET A 1 19.05 2.68 -1.95
CA MET A 1 18.16 3.05 -0.83
C MET A 1 17.07 4.06 -1.25
N TYR A 2 17.43 5.18 -1.89
CA TYR A 2 16.50 6.24 -2.35
C TYR A 2 15.25 5.78 -3.14
N LEU A 3 15.40 4.81 -4.06
CA LEU A 3 14.28 4.35 -4.90
C LEU A 3 13.22 3.57 -4.11
N ILE A 4 13.63 2.79 -3.11
CA ILE A 4 12.71 2.05 -2.25
C ILE A 4 11.88 3.03 -1.42
N GLU A 5 12.52 4.05 -0.86
CA GLU A 5 11.84 5.10 -0.09
C GLU A 5 10.82 5.87 -0.94
N LYS A 6 11.18 6.23 -2.18
CA LYS A 6 10.21 6.79 -3.14
C LYS A 6 9.05 5.84 -3.44
N GLY A 7 9.34 4.55 -3.59
CA GLY A 7 8.31 3.52 -3.75
C GLY A 7 7.36 3.46 -2.57
N ARG A 8 7.90 3.52 -1.35
CA ARG A 8 7.13 3.54 -0.10
C ARG A 8 6.21 4.76 -0.02
N GLN A 9 6.73 5.96 -0.33
CA GLN A 9 5.94 7.19 -0.40
C GLN A 9 4.83 7.11 -1.45
N TRP A 10 5.12 6.52 -2.61
CA TRP A 10 4.10 6.31 -3.65
C TRP A 10 2.98 5.38 -3.16
N VAL A 11 3.32 4.27 -2.51
CA VAL A 11 2.34 3.33 -1.93
C VAL A 11 1.48 4.01 -0.86
N GLU A 12 2.09 4.81 0.03
CA GLU A 12 1.36 5.59 1.04
C GLU A 12 0.35 6.53 0.39
N ALA A 13 0.77 7.31 -0.62
CA ALA A 13 -0.10 8.24 -1.32
C ALA A 13 -1.27 7.53 -2.02
N ARG A 14 -1.00 6.40 -2.70
CA ARG A 14 -2.05 5.61 -3.36
C ARG A 14 -2.99 4.94 -2.36
N THR A 15 -2.49 4.50 -1.22
CA THR A 15 -3.34 3.93 -0.14
C THR A 15 -4.32 4.98 0.36
N SER A 16 -3.85 6.21 0.62
CA SER A 16 -4.72 7.32 1.03
C SER A 16 -5.76 7.69 -0.03
N GLU A 17 -5.38 7.70 -1.31
CA GLU A 17 -6.29 7.96 -2.43
C GLU A 17 -7.41 6.91 -2.51
N VAL A 18 -7.03 5.63 -2.53
CA VAL A 18 -7.99 4.53 -2.60
C VAL A 18 -8.87 4.47 -1.35
N ALA A 19 -8.33 4.77 -0.16
CA ALA A 19 -9.12 4.88 1.06
C ALA A 19 -10.19 5.97 0.96
N GLY A 20 -9.83 7.14 0.40
CA GLY A 20 -10.76 8.24 0.14
C GLY A 20 -11.88 7.83 -0.82
N GLU A 21 -11.55 7.15 -1.92
CA GLU A 21 -12.53 6.62 -2.86
C GLU A 21 -13.48 5.57 -2.25
N LEU A 22 -12.98 4.78 -1.30
CA LEU A 22 -13.76 3.77 -0.58
C LEU A 22 -14.57 4.33 0.60
N GLY A 23 -14.47 5.64 0.87
CA GLY A 23 -15.16 6.32 1.98
C GLY A 23 -14.58 5.99 3.37
N MET A 24 -13.30 5.65 3.44
CA MET A 24 -12.61 5.28 4.68
C MET A 24 -11.82 6.49 5.22
N SER A 25 -12.42 7.26 6.13
CA SER A 25 -11.88 8.55 6.60
C SER A 25 -10.66 8.48 7.53
N ASP A 26 -10.34 7.31 8.08
CA ASP A 26 -9.35 7.15 9.16
C ASP A 26 -8.37 6.00 8.91
N VAL A 27 -8.00 5.79 7.65
CA VAL A 27 -7.01 4.77 7.28
C VAL A 27 -5.62 5.23 7.69
N GLN A 28 -4.96 4.43 8.52
CA GLN A 28 -3.60 4.68 8.96
C GLN A 28 -2.68 3.60 8.42
N GLY A 29 -1.63 4.01 7.71
CA GLY A 29 -0.62 3.11 7.21
C GLY A 29 0.75 3.32 7.86
N ARG A 30 1.49 2.24 8.08
CA ARG A 30 2.84 2.28 8.64
C ARG A 30 3.71 1.14 8.08
N TRP A 31 4.91 1.48 7.63
CA TRP A 31 5.93 0.48 7.30
C TRP A 31 6.48 -0.21 8.55
N LEU A 32 6.55 -1.54 8.53
CA LEU A 32 7.10 -2.35 9.61
C LEU A 32 8.61 -2.51 9.43
N GLY A 33 9.38 -1.48 9.80
CA GLY A 33 10.85 -1.50 9.85
C GLY A 33 11.53 -1.92 8.53
N ASP A 34 12.73 -2.50 8.66
CA ASP A 34 13.52 -3.07 7.56
C ASP A 34 13.17 -4.55 7.30
N SER A 35 11.87 -4.86 7.34
CA SER A 35 11.40 -6.20 7.00
C SER A 35 11.74 -6.55 5.54
N GLU A 36 12.24 -7.78 5.33
CA GLU A 36 12.33 -8.41 4.02
C GLU A 36 11.46 -9.68 4.02
N PRO A 37 10.38 -9.72 3.22
CA PRO A 37 9.91 -8.67 2.30
C PRO A 37 9.35 -7.42 3.04
N PRO A 38 9.43 -6.22 2.44
CA PRO A 38 8.83 -5.01 2.98
C PRO A 38 7.34 -5.16 3.30
N VAL A 39 6.97 -4.86 4.54
CA VAL A 39 5.57 -4.91 5.00
C VAL A 39 5.03 -3.52 5.32
N TYR A 40 3.90 -3.18 4.72
CA TYR A 40 3.11 -1.99 5.03
C TYR A 40 1.83 -2.41 5.75
N ARG A 41 1.70 -2.03 7.01
CA ARG A 41 0.50 -2.31 7.80
C ARG A 41 -0.50 -1.18 7.61
N VAL A 42 -1.73 -1.52 7.30
CA VAL A 42 -2.85 -0.58 7.19
C VAL A 42 -3.90 -0.92 8.23
N ARG A 43 -4.46 0.10 8.86
CA ARG A 43 -5.45 0.00 9.92
C ARG A 43 -6.63 0.91 9.64
N PHE A 44 -7.83 0.40 9.94
CA PHE A 44 -9.08 1.13 9.85
C PHE A 44 -9.97 0.72 11.03
N GLY A 45 -10.24 1.64 11.95
CA GLY A 45 -10.88 1.30 13.22
C GLY A 45 -10.06 0.31 14.05
N SER A 46 -10.66 -0.80 14.47
CA SER A 46 -9.99 -1.90 15.20
C SER A 46 -9.39 -2.98 14.28
N SER A 47 -9.59 -2.90 12.97
CA SER A 47 -9.09 -3.88 12.02
C SER A 47 -7.72 -3.46 11.48
N GLU A 48 -6.84 -4.43 11.24
CA GLU A 48 -5.54 -4.22 10.61
C GLU A 48 -5.27 -5.28 9.53
N GLN A 49 -4.58 -4.88 8.47
CA GLN A 49 -4.13 -5.79 7.43
C GLN A 49 -2.73 -5.42 6.95
N ASN A 50 -1.94 -6.44 6.62
CA ASN A 50 -0.59 -6.26 6.11
C ASN A 50 -0.60 -6.38 4.59
N LEU A 51 -0.01 -5.38 3.92
CA LEU A 51 0.33 -5.43 2.50
C LEU A 51 1.81 -5.78 2.40
N VAL A 52 2.10 -6.90 1.77
CA VAL A 52 3.48 -7.40 1.59
C VAL A 52 3.93 -7.07 0.19
N PHE A 53 5.01 -6.33 0.07
CA PHE A 53 5.54 -5.89 -1.22
C PHE A 53 6.89 -6.55 -1.49
N SER A 54 7.13 -6.96 -2.73
CA SER A 54 8.51 -7.26 -3.13
C SER A 54 9.34 -5.97 -3.18
N PRO A 55 10.64 -6.01 -2.82
CA PRO A 55 11.51 -4.83 -2.95
C PRO A 55 11.56 -4.31 -4.39
N ALA A 56 11.50 -5.20 -5.38
CA ALA A 56 11.47 -4.85 -6.79
C ALA A 56 10.24 -4.00 -7.13
N TRP A 57 9.06 -4.33 -6.61
CA TRP A 57 7.84 -3.56 -6.83
C TRP A 57 7.94 -2.14 -6.29
N LEU A 58 8.55 -1.95 -5.10
CA LEU A 58 8.79 -0.61 -4.55
C LEU A 58 9.73 0.20 -5.43
N VAL A 59 10.80 -0.44 -5.92
CA VAL A 59 11.69 0.19 -6.89
C VAL A 59 10.91 0.57 -8.16
N TYR A 60 10.04 -0.28 -8.69
CA TYR A 60 9.23 0.04 -9.86
C TYR A 60 8.24 1.20 -9.64
N CYS A 61 7.56 1.26 -8.49
CA CYS A 61 6.68 2.37 -8.12
C CYS A 61 7.38 3.72 -8.19
N SER A 62 8.70 3.77 -7.97
CA SER A 62 9.48 5.01 -8.05
C SER A 62 9.68 5.55 -9.48
N TYR A 63 9.41 4.77 -10.53
CA TYR A 63 9.58 5.18 -11.93
C TYR A 63 8.25 5.53 -12.61
N GLU A 64 8.18 6.71 -13.23
CA GLU A 64 6.97 7.20 -13.91
C GLU A 64 6.52 6.36 -15.12
N MET A 65 7.43 5.66 -15.80
CA MET A 65 7.13 4.91 -17.03
C MET A 65 6.48 3.51 -16.79
N SER A 66 6.31 3.08 -15.54
CA SER A 66 5.90 1.70 -15.19
C SER A 66 4.38 1.51 -15.07
N GLN A 67 3.59 2.02 -16.01
CA GLN A 67 2.11 2.09 -15.93
C GLN A 67 1.41 0.73 -15.64
N PRO A 68 1.74 -0.39 -16.31
CA PRO A 68 1.02 -1.65 -16.08
C PRO A 68 1.22 -2.22 -14.66
N LEU A 69 2.45 -2.16 -14.14
CA LEU A 69 2.78 -2.69 -12.82
C LEU A 69 2.22 -1.81 -11.70
N ARG A 70 2.18 -0.49 -11.90
CA ARG A 70 1.48 0.44 -10.99
C ARG A 70 -0.01 0.12 -10.90
N GLY A 71 -0.65 -0.25 -12.02
CA GLY A 71 -2.03 -0.72 -12.04
C GLY A 71 -2.25 -1.96 -11.19
N LEU A 72 -1.37 -2.97 -11.31
CA LEU A 72 -1.43 -4.18 -10.47
C LEU A 72 -1.29 -3.85 -8.97
N ILE A 73 -0.34 -2.98 -8.62
CA ILE A 73 -0.12 -2.58 -7.23
C ILE A 73 -1.30 -1.79 -6.68
N MET A 74 -1.92 -0.94 -7.49
CA MET A 74 -3.15 -0.24 -7.10
C MET A 74 -4.32 -1.19 -6.86
N MET A 75 -4.47 -2.24 -7.69
CA MET A 75 -5.51 -3.25 -7.47
C MET A 75 -5.28 -4.00 -6.16
N GLU A 76 -4.04 -4.43 -5.88
CA GLU A 76 -3.71 -5.08 -4.60
C GLU A 76 -4.03 -4.17 -3.40
N ILE A 77 -3.65 -2.88 -3.48
CA ILE A 77 -3.98 -1.90 -2.42
C ILE A 77 -5.51 -1.81 -2.23
N ARG A 78 -6.27 -1.72 -3.33
CA ARG A 78 -7.73 -1.64 -3.28
C ARG A 78 -8.36 -2.89 -2.68
N ASP A 79 -7.94 -4.08 -3.12
CA ASP A 79 -8.49 -5.34 -2.65
C ASP A 79 -8.28 -5.52 -1.14
N LYS A 80 -7.10 -5.14 -0.64
CA LYS A 80 -6.79 -5.16 0.79
C LYS A 80 -7.59 -4.11 1.57
N LEU A 81 -7.71 -2.88 1.06
CA LEU A 81 -8.55 -1.88 1.71
C LEU A 81 -10.03 -2.28 1.73
N GLU A 82 -10.53 -2.90 0.67
CA GLU A 82 -11.89 -3.43 0.63
C GLU A 82 -12.10 -4.58 1.63
N ALA A 83 -11.15 -5.51 1.71
CA ALA A 83 -11.17 -6.59 2.69
C ALA A 83 -11.16 -6.03 4.12
N LEU A 84 -10.24 -5.10 4.40
CA LEU A 84 -10.13 -4.39 5.67
C LEU A 84 -11.45 -3.66 6.04
N ARG A 85 -12.06 -2.95 5.08
CA ARG A 85 -13.35 -2.28 5.26
C ARG A 85 -14.48 -3.25 5.56
N ARG A 86 -14.47 -4.44 4.95
CA ARG A 86 -15.44 -5.52 5.19
C ARG A 86 -15.16 -6.31 6.48
N GLY A 87 -14.04 -6.05 7.17
CA GLY A 87 -13.62 -6.83 8.35
C GLY A 87 -13.12 -8.22 8.00
N LEU A 88 -12.65 -8.43 6.77
CA LEU A 88 -12.06 -9.67 6.29
C LEU A 88 -10.54 -9.60 6.51
N ASN A 89 -10.03 -10.35 7.49
CA ASN A 89 -8.59 -10.42 7.81
C ASN A 89 -7.88 -11.43 6.92
#